data_AF-A0A534K597-F1
#
_entry.id   AF-A0A534K597-F1
#
_cell.length_a   1.000
_cell.length_b   1.000
_cell.length_c   1.000
_cell.angle_alpha   90.00
_cell.angle_beta   90.00
_cell.angle_gamma   90.00
#
_symmetry.space_group_name_H-M   'P 1'
#
loop_
_entity.id
_entity.type
_entity.pdbx_description
1 polymer ?
#
loop_
_entity_poly.entity_id
_entity_poly.type
_entity_poly.pdbx_seq_one_letter_code
_entity_poly.pdbx_strand_id
1 'polypeptide(L)'
;MRTASYLVIWWMFQAPHAAVFENQIAAEAAASVRNALMIRMSGEDVQVDAVLDWYRRDNSGEPMPAEWRDVVGKVQVPWASQKPSGQKAADQVPLVTETTVEPRIPKARGV
;
A
#
# COMPACT_ATOMS: atom_id res chain seq x y z
N MET A 1 2.27 -27.80 4.43
CA MET A 1 2.72 -26.87 5.50
C MET A 1 1.83 -25.64 5.40
N ARG A 2 1.21 -25.20 6.50
CA ARG A 2 0.46 -23.93 6.48
C ARG A 2 1.47 -22.80 6.35
N THR A 3 1.40 -22.03 5.27
CA THR A 3 2.25 -20.86 5.07
C THR A 3 1.82 -19.79 6.08
N ALA A 4 2.77 -19.31 6.89
CA ALA A 4 2.51 -18.22 7.80
C ALA A 4 2.61 -16.89 7.05
N SER A 5 1.66 -15.99 7.31
CA SER A 5 1.68 -14.62 6.80
C SER A 5 1.67 -13.64 7.97
N TYR A 6 2.24 -12.47 7.74
CA TYR A 6 2.44 -11.46 8.78
C TYR A 6 1.81 -10.16 8.32
N LEU A 7 0.75 -9.73 9.00
CA LEU A 7 0.09 -8.45 8.77
C LEU A 7 0.68 -7.42 9.73
N VAL A 8 1.30 -6.37 9.19
CA VAL A 8 1.84 -5.25 9.98
C VAL A 8 0.90 -4.06 9.81
N ILE A 9 0.42 -3.49 10.92
CA ILE A 9 -0.53 -2.37 10.95
C ILE A 9 0.10 -1.21 11.73
N TRP A 10 0.12 -0.02 11.14
CA TRP A 10 0.65 1.19 11.77
C TRP A 10 -0.21 2.41 11.45
N TRP A 11 -0.03 3.48 12.21
CA TRP A 11 -0.74 4.73 12.00
C TRP A 11 0.20 5.81 11.45
N MET A 12 -0.24 6.49 10.41
CA MET A 12 0.42 7.66 9.84
C MET A 12 -0.66 8.64 9.38
N PHE A 13 -0.52 9.93 9.70
CA PHE A 13 -1.44 10.97 9.23
C PHE A 13 -2.92 10.70 9.53
N GLN A 14 -3.22 10.21 10.75
CA GLN A 14 -4.58 9.83 11.18
C GLN A 14 -5.23 8.70 10.33
N ALA A 15 -4.46 8.04 9.46
CA ALA A 15 -4.91 6.89 8.69
C ALA A 15 -4.21 5.61 9.17
N PRO A 16 -4.94 4.49 9.33
CA PRO A 16 -4.33 3.19 9.48
C PRO A 16 -3.75 2.75 8.13
N HIS A 17 -2.52 2.24 8.16
CA HIS A 17 -1.84 1.61 7.05
C HIS A 17 -1.52 0.17 7.40
N ALA A 18 -1.49 -0.69 6.37
CA ALA A 18 -1.18 -2.09 6.55
C ALA A 18 -0.35 -2.64 5.40
N ALA A 19 0.46 -3.66 5.70
CA ALA A 19 1.20 -4.44 4.71
C ALA A 19 1.26 -5.90 5.15
N VAL A 20 1.24 -6.82 4.18
CA VAL A 20 1.35 -8.27 4.40
C VAL A 20 2.72 -8.74 3.94
N PHE A 21 3.35 -9.59 4.76
CA PHE A 21 4.65 -10.19 4.50
C PHE A 21 4.56 -11.70 4.62
N GLU A 22 5.36 -12.42 3.84
CA GLU A 22 5.53 -13.88 3.96
C GLU A 22 6.76 -14.24 4.80
N ASN A 23 7.69 -13.29 4.98
CA ASN A 23 8.91 -13.46 5.75
C ASN A 23 8.80 -12.75 7.11
N GLN A 24 9.02 -13.51 8.19
CA GLN A 24 8.92 -13.00 9.55
C GLN A 24 9.91 -11.86 9.82
N ILE A 25 11.17 -12.02 9.43
CA ILE A 25 12.24 -11.05 9.70
C ILE A 25 11.95 -9.72 9.01
N ALA A 26 11.44 -9.76 7.77
CA ALA A 26 11.02 -8.56 7.06
C ALA A 26 9.84 -7.86 7.76
N ALA A 27 8.87 -8.63 8.26
CA ALA A 27 7.72 -8.11 9.00
C ALA A 27 8.14 -7.46 10.33
N GLU A 28 9.02 -8.11 11.10
CA GLU A 28 9.54 -7.59 12.37
C GLU A 28 10.33 -6.29 12.16
N ALA A 29 11.21 -6.25 11.15
CA ALA A 29 11.92 -5.03 10.79
C ALA A 29 10.96 -3.90 10.39
N ALA A 30 9.93 -4.23 9.60
CA ALA A 30 8.93 -3.27 9.19
C ALA A 30 8.11 -2.73 10.37
N ALA A 31 7.74 -3.60 11.32
CA ALA A 31 6.96 -3.25 12.50
C ALA A 31 7.75 -2.38 13.47
N SER A 32 9.01 -2.73 13.73
CA SER A 32 9.93 -1.96 14.58
C SER A 32 10.13 -0.53 14.07
N VAL A 33 10.42 -0.36 12.78
CA VAL A 33 10.62 0.96 12.17
C VAL A 33 9.35 1.83 12.24
N ARG A 34 8.18 1.21 12.10
CA ARG A 34 6.89 1.91 12.00
C ARG A 34 6.15 2.10 13.31
N ASN A 35 6.67 1.58 14.43
CA ASN A 35 5.98 1.60 15.71
C ASN A 35 4.59 0.95 15.60
N ALA A 36 4.58 -0.31 15.16
CA ALA A 36 3.40 -0.98 14.61
C ALA A 36 2.89 -2.15 15.48
N LEU A 37 1.71 -2.67 15.14
CA LEU A 37 1.29 -4.01 15.54
C LEU A 37 1.64 -5.00 14.43
N MET A 38 2.09 -6.19 14.80
CA MET A 38 2.32 -7.29 13.88
C MET A 38 1.44 -8.48 14.26
N ILE A 39 0.65 -8.96 13.32
CA ILE A 39 -0.26 -10.09 13.51
C ILE A 39 0.29 -11.26 12.70
N ARG A 40 0.57 -12.38 13.37
CA ARG A 40 0.91 -13.63 12.70
C ARG A 40 -0.38 -14.38 12.39
N MET A 41 -0.52 -14.79 11.14
CA MET A 41 -1.70 -15.50 10.64
C MET A 41 -1.28 -16.79 9.93
N SER A 42 -2.14 -17.79 9.94
CA SER A 42 -1.94 -19.03 9.20
C SER A 42 -3.24 -19.63 8.66
N GLY A 43 -3.11 -20.55 7.70
CA GLY A 43 -4.24 -21.30 7.13
C GLY A 43 -5.03 -20.57 6.05
N GLU A 44 -5.97 -21.27 5.42
CA GLU A 44 -6.84 -20.73 4.36
C GLU A 44 -7.96 -19.83 4.91
N ASP A 45 -8.45 -20.10 6.12
CA ASP A 45 -9.56 -19.34 6.75
C ASP A 45 -9.10 -18.17 7.66
N VAL A 46 -7.87 -17.67 7.46
CA VAL A 46 -7.23 -16.62 8.29
C VAL A 46 -7.38 -16.90 9.79
N GLN A 47 -6.55 -17.81 10.31
CA GLN A 47 -6.40 -18.00 11.74
C GLN A 47 -5.39 -16.98 12.29
N VAL A 48 -5.75 -16.23 13.33
CA VAL A 48 -4.81 -15.36 14.06
C VAL A 48 -4.05 -16.18 15.08
N ASP A 49 -2.75 -16.33 14.88
CA ASP A 49 -1.89 -17.14 15.75
C ASP A 49 -1.27 -16.32 16.88
N ALA A 50 -0.95 -15.04 16.62
CA ALA A 50 -0.35 -14.14 17.58
C ALA A 50 -0.54 -12.68 17.19
N VAL A 51 -0.56 -11.80 18.19
CA VAL A 51 -0.45 -10.34 18.04
C VAL A 51 0.79 -9.89 18.80
N LEU A 52 1.71 -9.22 18.11
CA LEU A 52 2.99 -8.75 18.61
C LEU A 52 2.96 -7.22 18.64
N ASP A 53 3.23 -6.68 19.83
CA ASP A 53 3.26 -5.26 20.09
C ASP A 53 4.69 -4.70 19.92
N TRP A 54 4.87 -3.85 18.91
CA TRP A 54 6.13 -3.13 18.65
C TRP A 54 6.01 -1.63 18.98
N TYR A 55 4.99 -1.21 19.74
CA TYR A 55 4.94 0.15 20.23
C TYR A 55 6.11 0.43 21.18
N ARG A 56 6.82 1.53 20.94
CA ARG A 56 7.83 2.10 21.81
C ARG A 56 7.20 2.35 23.17
N ARG A 57 8.01 2.21 24.22
CA ARG A 57 7.58 2.44 25.60
C ARG A 57 8.27 3.68 26.15
N ASP A 58 7.59 4.38 27.04
CA ASP A 58 8.16 5.51 27.77
C ASP A 58 9.10 5.03 28.89
N ASN A 59 9.63 5.96 29.67
CA ASN A 59 10.52 5.65 30.80
C ASN A 59 9.82 4.86 31.94
N SER A 60 8.50 4.86 31.94
CA SER A 60 7.66 4.10 32.87
C SER A 60 7.37 2.67 32.36
N GLY A 61 7.77 2.36 31.12
CA GLY A 61 7.47 1.09 30.45
C GLY A 61 6.09 1.05 29.80
N GLU A 62 5.34 2.15 29.86
CA GLU A 62 4.02 2.27 29.24
C GLU A 62 4.18 2.46 27.73
N PRO A 63 3.35 1.83 26.89
CA PRO A 63 3.40 2.07 25.46
C PRO A 63 3.18 3.57 25.20
N MET A 64 4.13 4.18 24.50
CA MET A 64 4.01 5.54 24.05
C MET A 64 2.73 5.65 23.20
N PRO A 65 1.86 6.63 23.48
CA PRO A 65 0.67 6.84 22.68
C PRO A 65 1.06 6.92 21.21
N ALA A 66 0.23 6.34 20.34
CA ALA A 66 0.36 6.61 18.91
C ALA A 66 0.33 8.14 18.71
N GLU A 67 1.40 8.71 18.16
CA GLU A 67 1.47 10.16 17.94
C GLU A 67 0.44 10.53 16.87
N TRP A 68 -0.65 11.17 17.32
CA TRP A 68 -1.61 11.82 16.45
C TRP A 68 -0.93 13.04 15.83
N ARG A 69 -0.30 12.84 14.66
CA ARG A 69 0.24 13.96 13.89
C ARG A 69 -0.91 14.59 13.11
N ASP A 70 -1.26 15.82 13.47
CA ASP A 70 -2.22 16.61 12.72
C ASP A 70 -1.66 16.87 11.33
N VAL A 71 -2.32 16.31 10.32
CA VAL A 71 -2.20 16.80 8.95
C VAL A 71 -3.35 17.75 8.73
N VAL A 72 -3.03 18.96 8.30
CA VAL A 72 -3.99 19.90 7.73
C VAL A 72 -4.49 19.27 6.41
N GLY A 73 -5.60 18.52 6.45
CA GLY A 73 -6.21 17.91 5.26
C GLY A 73 -7.14 16.73 5.54
N LYS A 74 -8.12 16.49 4.65
CA LYS A 74 -9.08 15.38 4.79
C LYS A 74 -8.39 14.02 4.65
N VAL A 75 -8.47 13.21 5.70
CA VAL A 75 -8.06 11.80 5.72
C VAL A 75 -8.89 11.00 4.72
N GLN A 76 -8.25 10.44 3.69
CA GLN A 76 -8.86 9.45 2.79
C GLN A 76 -8.34 8.08 3.21
N VAL A 77 -9.13 7.31 3.97
CA VAL A 77 -8.79 5.92 4.27
C VAL A 77 -9.19 5.02 3.09
N PRO A 78 -8.28 4.22 2.50
CA PRO A 78 -8.60 3.38 1.33
C PRO A 78 -9.54 2.21 1.64
N TRP A 79 -9.85 1.95 2.92
CA TRP A 79 -10.65 0.79 3.34
C TRP A 79 -12.16 1.01 3.19
N ALA A 80 -12.64 2.22 2.89
CA ALA A 80 -14.05 2.38 2.55
C ALA A 80 -14.33 1.48 1.35
N SER A 81 -15.06 0.37 1.56
CA SER A 81 -15.35 -0.62 0.54
C SER A 81 -15.85 0.10 -0.68
N GLN A 82 -15.02 0.18 -1.72
CA GLN A 82 -15.51 0.60 -3.02
C GLN A 82 -16.51 -0.47 -3.42
N LYS A 83 -17.80 -0.23 -3.18
CA LYS A 83 -18.84 -0.95 -3.92
C LYS A 83 -18.45 -0.78 -5.39
N PRO A 84 -18.34 -1.86 -6.17
CA PRO A 84 -18.19 -1.71 -7.60
C PRO A 84 -19.48 -1.05 -8.10
N SER A 85 -19.46 0.27 -8.23
CA SER A 85 -20.53 1.01 -8.86
C SER A 85 -20.42 0.73 -10.34
N GLY A 86 -21.08 -0.33 -10.79
CA GLY A 86 -21.45 -0.43 -12.19
C GLY A 86 -22.34 0.77 -12.52
N GLN A 87 -21.86 1.71 -13.34
CA GLN A 87 -22.30 1.86 -14.72
C GLN A 87 -21.65 3.08 -15.42
N LYS A 88 -21.11 2.77 -16.62
CA LYS A 88 -21.09 3.53 -17.89
C LYS A 88 -20.51 4.95 -17.98
N ALA A 89 -19.38 5.01 -18.71
CA ALA A 89 -19.11 5.80 -19.92
C ALA A 89 -19.74 7.19 -20.06
N ALA A 90 -18.90 8.23 -19.98
CA ALA A 90 -18.58 9.17 -21.08
C ALA A 90 -17.52 10.20 -20.61
N ASP A 91 -16.76 10.71 -21.58
CA ASP A 91 -15.93 11.93 -21.56
C ASP A 91 -14.45 11.87 -21.13
N GLN A 92 -13.68 11.22 -22.02
CA GLN A 92 -12.50 11.69 -22.76
C GLN A 92 -11.60 12.84 -22.22
N VAL A 93 -10.28 12.61 -22.28
CA VAL A 93 -9.34 13.52 -22.98
C VAL A 93 -8.36 12.68 -23.83
N PRO A 94 -8.06 13.04 -25.10
CA PRO A 94 -7.34 12.17 -26.04
C PRO A 94 -5.85 12.07 -25.75
N LEU A 95 -5.33 10.85 -25.91
CA LEU A 95 -3.91 10.52 -25.99
C LEU A 95 -3.28 11.27 -27.19
N VAL A 96 -2.30 12.11 -26.91
CA VAL A 96 -1.52 12.83 -27.93
C VAL A 96 -0.91 11.79 -28.89
N THR A 97 -1.36 11.84 -30.14
CA THR A 97 -0.86 11.05 -31.27
C THR A 97 0.61 11.29 -31.50
N GLU A 98 1.39 10.21 -31.49
CA GLU A 98 2.74 10.16 -32.04
C GLU A 98 2.72 10.61 -33.50
N THR A 99 3.50 11.65 -33.80
CA THR A 99 3.73 12.11 -35.17
C THR A 99 4.47 11.02 -35.94
N THR A 100 3.75 10.29 -36.79
CA THR A 100 4.35 9.40 -37.79
C THR A 100 5.18 10.24 -38.76
N VAL A 101 6.50 10.10 -38.70
CA VAL A 101 7.42 10.69 -39.67
C VAL A 101 7.41 9.80 -40.91
N GLU A 102 6.90 10.35 -42.01
CA GLU A 102 6.88 9.70 -43.33
C GLU A 102 8.31 9.51 -43.88
N PRO A 103 8.68 8.32 -44.39
CA PRO A 103 10.00 8.11 -44.99
C PRO A 103 10.07 8.77 -46.37
N ARG A 104 10.93 9.78 -46.53
CA ARG A 104 11.26 10.36 -47.84
C ARG A 104 12.11 9.38 -48.66
N ILE A 105 11.49 8.74 -49.64
CA ILE A 105 12.19 7.97 -50.69
C ILE A 105 12.79 8.95 -51.71
N PRO A 106 14.10 8.94 -51.99
CA PRO A 106 14.67 9.75 -53.06
C PRO A 106 14.32 9.15 -54.43
N LYS A 107 13.76 9.96 -55.33
CA LYS A 107 13.52 9.58 -56.73
C LYS A 107 14.86 9.39 -57.46
N ALA A 108 15.06 8.22 -58.05
CA ALA A 108 16.14 7.98 -59.00
C ALA A 108 15.95 8.89 -60.23
N ARG A 109 16.99 9.66 -60.59
CA ARG A 109 17.09 10.31 -61.89
C ARG A 109 17.40 9.24 -62.92
N GLY A 110 16.51 9.03 -63.89
CA GLY A 110 16.87 8.38 -65.13
C GLY A 110 17.37 9.44 -66.13
N VAL A 111 18.60 9.25 -66.62
CA VAL A 111 19.02 9.19 -68.04
C VAL A 111 20.34 8.44 -68.06
#